data_AF-A0A1Y4E672-F1
#
_entry.id   AF-A0A1Y4E672-F1
#
_cell.length_a   1.000
_cell.length_b   1.000
_cell.length_c   1.000
_cell.angle_alpha   90.00
_cell.angle_beta   90.00
_cell.angle_gamma   90.00
#
_symmetry.space_group_name_H-M   'P 1'
#
loop_
_entity.id
_entity.type
_entity.pdbx_description
1 polymer ?
#
loop_
_entity_poly.entity_id
_entity_poly.type
_entity_poly.pdbx_seq_one_letter_code
_entity_poly.pdbx_strand_id
1 'polypeptide(L)'
;MVAANLFGNIHIEEEVRKRVLARIRQTSRIAAVICAIGAVFCFLRVLLPIVGMAQALLASSDALLDGATEGNRVVLIASPAIEIWDTNGLLVGALHIPDSLEALLATAGLMVAALLFIEVSRSGRPFENKSARRLRLIGVVCLLTAIVPPVVGGLYITLKYGQFDLGLLMVEGAIPRAQNLAIGVLGILILAFAPIIAYGQILQQQDDTLL
;
A
#
# COMPACT_ATOMS: atom_id res chain seq x y z
N MET A 1 25.89 8.12 52.19
CA MET A 1 26.51 7.55 50.96
C MET A 1 25.50 7.05 49.91
N VAL A 2 24.18 7.02 50.16
CA VAL A 2 23.19 6.47 49.20
C VAL A 2 22.74 7.47 48.11
N ALA A 3 22.80 8.78 48.37
CA ALA A 3 22.29 9.81 47.44
C ALA A 3 23.10 9.96 46.13
N ALA A 4 24.42 9.70 46.17
CA ALA A 4 25.28 9.84 44.98
C ALA A 4 24.98 8.78 43.89
N ASN A 5 24.59 7.57 44.29
CA ASN A 5 24.21 6.51 43.36
C ASN A 5 22.83 6.75 42.73
N LEU A 6 21.93 7.47 43.41
CA LEU A 6 20.62 7.83 42.86
C LEU A 6 20.75 8.85 41.73
N PHE A 7 21.52 9.93 41.96
CA PHE A 7 21.74 10.96 40.93
C PHE A 7 22.50 10.43 39.72
N GLY A 8 23.47 9.53 39.93
CA GLY A 8 24.16 8.82 38.83
C GLY A 8 23.21 7.97 37.99
N ASN A 9 22.35 7.16 38.63
CA ASN A 9 21.38 6.33 37.92
C ASN A 9 20.32 7.14 37.17
N ILE A 10 19.79 8.21 37.77
CA ILE A 10 18.79 9.08 37.13
C ILE A 10 19.38 9.74 35.89
N HIS A 11 20.64 10.19 35.95
CA HIS A 11 21.27 10.84 34.80
C HIS A 11 21.58 9.86 33.66
N ILE A 12 21.98 8.62 34.00
CA ILE A 12 22.17 7.53 33.03
C ILE A 12 20.83 7.15 32.37
N GLU A 13 19.74 7.02 33.13
CA GLU A 13 18.40 6.77 32.58
C GLU A 13 17.94 7.88 31.64
N GLU A 14 18.19 9.14 31.99
CA GLU A 14 17.81 10.29 31.16
C GLU A 14 18.61 10.33 29.84
N GLU A 15 19.90 10.04 29.88
CA GLU A 15 20.74 9.93 28.68
C GLU A 15 20.35 8.75 27.78
N VAL A 16 20.03 7.60 28.38
CA VAL A 16 19.56 6.42 27.64
C VAL A 16 18.21 6.73 26.98
N ARG A 17 17.28 7.36 27.71
CA ARG A 17 15.98 7.79 27.19
C ARG A 17 16.13 8.77 26.02
N LYS A 18 17.01 9.77 26.13
CA LYS A 18 17.31 10.72 25.04
C LYS A 18 17.87 10.02 23.81
N ARG A 19 18.81 9.09 23.98
CA ARG A 19 19.39 8.29 22.88
C ARG A 19 18.36 7.39 22.21
N VAL A 20 17.51 6.72 22.97
CA VAL A 20 16.44 5.86 22.45
C VAL A 20 15.41 6.67 21.68
N LEU A 21 14.95 7.81 22.22
CA LEU A 21 14.02 8.70 21.53
C LEU A 21 14.60 9.26 20.22
N ALA A 22 15.89 9.63 20.21
CA ALA A 22 16.57 10.08 19.00
C ALA A 22 16.59 8.97 17.92
N ARG A 23 16.89 7.72 18.30
CA ARG A 23 16.84 6.58 17.38
C ARG A 23 15.44 6.28 16.87
N ILE A 24 14.41 6.34 17.72
CA ILE A 24 13.01 6.16 17.32
C ILE A 24 12.60 7.24 16.31
N ARG A 25 12.96 8.51 16.55
CA ARG A 25 12.68 9.59 15.61
C ARG A 25 13.41 9.43 14.28
N GLN A 26 14.66 8.99 14.29
CA GLN A 26 15.43 8.78 13.06
C GLN A 26 14.88 7.60 12.24
N THR A 27 14.64 6.46 12.88
CA THR A 27 14.09 5.27 12.22
C THR A 27 12.69 5.51 11.66
N SER A 28 11.82 6.20 12.41
CA SER A 28 10.48 6.58 11.92
C SER A 28 10.54 7.54 10.73
N ARG A 29 11.45 8.53 10.70
CA ARG A 29 11.62 9.40 9.52
C ARG A 29 12.04 8.61 8.28
N ILE A 30 12.98 7.69 8.43
CA ILE A 30 13.44 6.84 7.32
C ILE A 30 12.28 5.97 6.82
N ALA A 31 11.55 5.32 7.73
CA ALA A 31 10.38 4.51 7.39
C ALA A 31 9.30 5.33 6.68
N ALA A 32 9.02 6.55 7.13
CA ALA A 32 8.08 7.45 6.47
C ALA A 32 8.47 7.76 5.02
N VAL A 33 9.74 8.07 4.78
CA VAL A 33 10.25 8.36 3.42
C VAL A 33 10.15 7.14 2.53
N ILE A 34 10.55 5.95 3.02
CA ILE A 34 10.45 4.70 2.28
C ILE A 34 8.99 4.41 1.90
N CYS A 35 8.06 4.55 2.85
CA CYS A 35 6.63 4.35 2.59
C CYS A 35 6.09 5.37 1.57
N ALA A 36 6.49 6.63 1.65
CA ALA A 36 6.06 7.66 0.70
C ALA A 36 6.59 7.40 -0.72
N ILE A 37 7.87 7.03 -0.87
CA ILE A 37 8.46 6.67 -2.17
C ILE A 37 7.76 5.43 -2.74
N GLY A 38 7.53 4.41 -1.90
CA GLY A 38 6.79 3.22 -2.31
C GLY A 38 5.37 3.54 -2.79
N ALA A 39 4.66 4.43 -2.08
CA ALA A 39 3.32 4.87 -2.48
C ALA A 39 3.33 5.57 -3.85
N VAL A 40 4.29 6.47 -4.08
CA VAL A 40 4.45 7.14 -5.38
C VAL A 40 4.73 6.13 -6.49
N PHE A 41 5.59 5.15 -6.24
CA PHE A 41 5.91 4.12 -7.22
C PHE A 41 4.69 3.25 -7.56
N CYS A 42 3.94 2.78 -6.56
CA CYS A 42 2.70 2.04 -6.75
C CYS A 42 1.66 2.86 -7.53
N PHE A 43 1.51 4.13 -7.20
CA PHE A 43 0.60 5.04 -7.90
C PHE A 43 1.00 5.25 -9.36
N LEU A 44 2.29 5.45 -9.64
CA LEU A 44 2.81 5.60 -11.01
C LEU A 44 2.56 4.36 -11.87
N ARG A 45 2.59 3.15 -11.30
CA ARG A 45 2.25 1.92 -12.04
C ARG A 45 0.82 1.91 -12.57
N VAL A 46 -0.10 2.64 -11.93
CA VAL A 46 -1.49 2.79 -12.38
C VAL A 46 -1.66 4.01 -13.27
N LEU A 47 -1.00 5.11 -12.93
CA LEU A 47 -1.16 6.37 -13.67
C LEU A 47 -0.52 6.31 -15.08
N LEU A 48 0.65 5.70 -15.23
CA LEU A 48 1.34 5.57 -16.51
C LEU A 48 0.49 4.88 -17.60
N PRO A 49 -0.09 3.69 -17.38
CA PRO A 49 -0.95 3.06 -18.38
C PRO A 49 -2.21 3.90 -18.65
N ILE A 50 -2.83 4.53 -17.64
CA ILE A 50 -4.00 5.39 -17.85
C ILE A 50 -3.66 6.59 -18.75
N VAL A 51 -2.53 7.26 -18.50
CA VAL A 51 -2.07 8.38 -19.33
C VAL A 51 -1.77 7.92 -20.76
N GLY A 52 -1.08 6.78 -20.93
CA GLY A 52 -0.82 6.21 -22.25
C GLY A 52 -2.10 5.88 -23.02
N MET A 53 -3.10 5.34 -22.33
CA MET A 53 -4.42 5.05 -22.89
C MET A 53 -5.19 6.32 -23.26
N ALA A 54 -5.15 7.35 -22.41
CA ALA A 54 -5.79 8.64 -22.68
C ALA A 54 -5.14 9.37 -23.87
N GLN A 55 -3.81 9.36 -23.95
CA GLN A 55 -3.07 9.89 -25.11
C GLN A 55 -3.40 9.12 -26.39
N ALA A 56 -3.53 7.79 -26.30
CA ALA A 56 -3.91 6.96 -27.42
C ALA A 56 -5.34 7.26 -27.93
N LEU A 57 -6.28 7.54 -27.01
CA LEU A 57 -7.64 7.95 -27.36
C LEU A 57 -7.66 9.34 -28.02
N LEU A 58 -6.97 10.32 -27.42
CA LEU A 58 -6.94 11.70 -27.94
C LEU A 58 -6.30 11.78 -29.33
N ALA A 59 -5.22 11.04 -29.57
CA ALA A 59 -4.60 10.96 -30.89
C ALA A 59 -5.53 10.35 -31.95
N SER A 60 -6.45 9.46 -31.56
CA SER A 60 -7.45 8.91 -32.48
C SER A 60 -8.61 9.87 -32.78
N SER A 61 -8.96 10.76 -31.84
CA SER A 61 -9.99 11.79 -32.10
C SER A 61 -9.50 12.90 -33.01
N ASP A 62 -8.22 13.30 -32.90
CA ASP A 62 -7.63 14.33 -33.78
C ASP A 62 -7.46 13.82 -35.22
N ALA A 63 -7.10 12.54 -35.40
CA ALA A 63 -7.04 11.90 -36.72
C ALA A 63 -8.41 11.84 -37.45
N LEU A 64 -9.50 11.87 -36.69
CA LEU A 64 -10.88 11.84 -37.22
C LEU A 64 -11.36 13.22 -37.71
N LEU A 65 -10.72 14.30 -37.24
CA LEU A 65 -11.00 15.69 -37.63
C LEU A 65 -10.21 16.15 -38.86
N ASP A 66 -9.03 15.58 -39.12
CA ASP A 66 -8.15 16.02 -40.21
C ASP A 66 -8.36 15.25 -41.54
N GLY A 67 -9.29 14.29 -41.59
CA GLY A 67 -9.73 13.61 -42.82
C GLY A 67 -8.66 12.84 -43.60
N ALA A 68 -7.42 12.81 -43.13
CA ALA A 68 -6.27 12.24 -43.82
C ALA A 68 -5.37 11.52 -42.81
N THR A 69 -5.72 10.28 -42.44
CA THR A 69 -4.82 9.12 -42.40
C THR A 69 -5.52 7.91 -41.78
N GLU A 70 -5.34 6.77 -42.43
CA GLU A 70 -5.83 5.45 -42.03
C GLU A 70 -5.26 5.04 -40.67
N GLY A 71 -6.13 4.88 -39.67
CA GLY A 71 -5.73 4.41 -38.34
C GLY A 71 -6.90 4.33 -37.37
N ASN A 72 -7.97 3.65 -37.73
CA ASN A 72 -9.16 3.47 -36.90
C ASN A 72 -8.90 2.55 -35.68
N ARG A 73 -8.33 3.08 -34.59
CA ARG A 73 -7.99 2.30 -33.38
C ARG A 73 -9.23 1.63 -32.78
N VAL A 74 -9.10 0.37 -32.36
CA VAL A 74 -10.18 -0.41 -31.75
C VAL A 74 -9.92 -0.52 -30.25
N VAL A 75 -10.80 0.07 -29.45
CA VAL A 75 -10.79 -0.11 -27.99
C VAL A 75 -11.48 -1.44 -27.69
N LEU A 76 -10.70 -2.43 -27.26
CA LEU A 76 -11.22 -3.72 -26.83
C LEU A 76 -11.29 -3.73 -25.31
N ILE A 77 -12.50 -3.59 -24.78
CA ILE A 77 -12.77 -3.84 -23.36
C ILE A 77 -12.89 -5.36 -23.19
N ALA A 78 -11.75 -6.05 -23.24
CA ALA A 78 -11.65 -7.46 -22.92
C ALA A 78 -11.36 -7.60 -21.42
N SER A 79 -12.42 -7.52 -20.60
CA SER A 79 -12.31 -7.79 -19.15
C SER A 79 -11.41 -9.03 -18.91
N PRO A 80 -10.52 -9.06 -17.90
CA PRO A 80 -10.32 -8.06 -16.84
C PRO A 80 -9.26 -7.00 -17.23
N ALA A 81 -8.92 -6.91 -18.51
CA ALA A 81 -7.98 -5.93 -19.04
C ALA A 81 -8.74 -4.89 -19.87
N ILE A 82 -8.36 -3.62 -19.74
CA ILE A 82 -8.75 -2.62 -20.73
C ILE A 82 -7.56 -2.52 -21.67
N GLU A 83 -7.75 -2.92 -22.92
CA GLU A 83 -6.69 -2.92 -23.93
C GLU A 83 -7.08 -2.02 -25.10
N ILE A 84 -6.16 -1.17 -25.52
CA ILE A 84 -6.31 -0.36 -26.72
C ILE A 84 -5.39 -0.94 -27.78
N TRP A 85 -5.98 -1.37 -28.88
CA TRP A 85 -5.28 -1.92 -30.02
C TRP A 85 -5.32 -0.95 -31.19
N ASP A 86 -4.18 -0.80 -31.86
CA ASP A 86 -4.10 -0.10 -33.13
C ASP A 86 -4.69 -0.94 -34.27
N THR A 87 -5.04 -0.34 -35.42
CA THR A 87 -5.53 -1.08 -36.60
C THR A 87 -4.56 -2.13 -37.10
N ASN A 88 -3.27 -1.95 -36.82
CA ASN A 88 -2.20 -2.86 -37.18
C ASN A 88 -2.09 -4.06 -36.21
N GLY A 89 -2.98 -4.16 -35.22
CA GLY A 89 -2.92 -5.19 -34.18
C GLY A 89 -1.82 -4.94 -33.15
N LEU A 90 -1.31 -3.72 -33.04
CA LEU A 90 -0.33 -3.34 -32.02
C LEU A 90 -1.04 -2.94 -30.72
N LEU A 91 -0.65 -3.52 -29.59
CA LEU A 91 -1.13 -3.10 -28.27
C LEU A 91 -0.53 -1.75 -27.89
N VAL A 92 -1.37 -0.73 -27.78
CA VAL A 92 -0.98 0.65 -27.45
C VAL A 92 -1.05 0.90 -25.93
N GLY A 93 -1.93 0.20 -25.23
CA GLY A 93 -2.01 0.25 -23.77
C GLY A 93 -2.85 -0.89 -23.23
N ALA A 94 -2.41 -1.45 -22.10
CA ALA A 94 -3.15 -2.46 -21.34
C ALA A 94 -3.23 -2.05 -19.87
N LEU A 95 -4.43 -2.15 -19.30
CA LEU A 95 -4.69 -1.94 -17.88
C LEU A 95 -5.37 -3.18 -17.31
N HIS A 96 -4.62 -3.99 -16.57
CA HIS A 96 -5.19 -5.12 -15.83
C HIS A 96 -5.86 -4.61 -14.55
N ILE A 97 -7.17 -4.82 -14.43
CA ILE A 97 -7.99 -4.35 -13.31
C ILE A 97 -7.48 -4.90 -11.96
N PRO A 98 -7.16 -6.21 -11.81
CA PRO A 98 -6.68 -6.75 -10.54
C PRO A 98 -5.35 -6.14 -10.08
N ASP A 99 -4.36 -6.06 -10.98
CA ASP A 99 -3.05 -5.47 -10.67
C ASP A 99 -3.17 -3.97 -10.33
N SER A 100 -4.07 -3.25 -11.01
CA SER A 100 -4.32 -1.83 -10.73
C SER A 100 -4.96 -1.63 -9.36
N LEU A 101 -5.88 -2.52 -8.99
CA LEU A 101 -6.53 -2.49 -7.68
C LEU A 101 -5.54 -2.83 -6.55
N GLU A 102 -4.65 -3.81 -6.78
CA GLU A 102 -3.56 -4.14 -5.86
C GLU A 102 -2.67 -2.92 -5.62
N ALA A 103 -2.23 -2.26 -6.69
CA ALA A 103 -1.38 -1.07 -6.62
C ALA A 103 -2.06 0.13 -5.93
N LEU A 104 -3.35 0.35 -6.17
CA LEU A 104 -4.12 1.41 -5.49
C LEU A 104 -4.28 1.14 -3.99
N LEU A 105 -4.60 -0.10 -3.61
CA LEU A 105 -4.71 -0.48 -2.20
C LEU A 105 -3.35 -0.41 -1.49
N ALA A 106 -2.28 -0.86 -2.15
CA ALA A 106 -0.92 -0.73 -1.64
C ALA A 106 -0.52 0.74 -1.45
N THR A 107 -0.87 1.62 -2.39
CA THR A 107 -0.65 3.06 -2.28
C THR A 107 -1.36 3.64 -1.05
N ALA A 108 -2.65 3.30 -0.86
CA ALA A 108 -3.41 3.75 0.30
C ALA A 108 -2.78 3.27 1.62
N GLY A 109 -2.38 2.00 1.70
CA GLY A 109 -1.74 1.42 2.87
C GLY A 109 -0.41 2.08 3.21
N LEU A 110 0.44 2.27 2.19
CA LEU A 110 1.74 2.94 2.34
C LEU A 110 1.59 4.41 2.73
N MET A 111 0.58 5.11 2.24
CA MET A 111 0.31 6.50 2.61
C MET A 111 -0.11 6.60 4.09
N VAL A 112 -0.97 5.69 4.56
CA VAL A 112 -1.37 5.62 5.98
C VAL A 112 -0.17 5.27 6.87
N ALA A 113 0.70 4.35 6.42
CA ALA A 113 1.94 4.02 7.11
C ALA A 113 2.90 5.21 7.19
N ALA A 114 3.10 5.93 6.09
CA ALA A 114 3.93 7.13 6.06
C ALA A 114 3.42 8.19 7.05
N LEU A 115 2.11 8.44 7.09
CA LEU A 115 1.50 9.37 8.03
C LEU A 115 1.69 8.93 9.49
N LEU A 116 1.54 7.64 9.79
CA LEU A 116 1.83 7.09 11.12
C LEU A 116 3.30 7.35 11.52
N PHE A 117 4.25 7.04 10.64
CA PHE A 117 5.67 7.22 10.94
C PHE A 117 6.07 8.70 11.06
N ILE A 118 5.47 9.59 10.27
CA ILE A 118 5.66 11.04 10.41
C ILE A 118 5.19 11.50 11.80
N GLU A 119 4.02 11.06 12.24
CA GLU A 119 3.47 11.44 13.56
C GLU A 119 4.36 10.92 14.69
N VAL A 120 4.78 9.65 14.65
CA VAL A 120 5.72 9.07 15.63
C VAL A 120 7.04 9.84 15.65
N SER A 121 7.54 10.29 14.50
CA SER A 121 8.77 11.07 14.42
C SER A 121 8.67 12.47 15.04
N ARG A 122 7.46 13.05 15.04
CA ARG A 122 7.17 14.39 15.58
C ARG A 122 6.87 14.33 17.07
N SER A 123 5.95 13.44 17.49
CA SER A 123 5.56 13.31 18.89
C SER A 123 6.63 12.59 19.73
N GLY A 124 7.39 11.67 19.13
CA GLY A 124 8.27 10.76 19.88
C GLY A 124 7.50 9.74 20.74
N ARG A 125 6.18 9.68 20.58
CA ARG A 125 5.28 8.79 21.34
C ARG A 125 4.71 7.73 20.38
N PRO A 126 5.26 6.51 20.37
CA PRO A 126 4.78 5.44 19.50
C PRO A 126 3.41 4.89 19.93
N PHE A 127 3.09 4.98 21.22
CA PHE A 127 1.87 4.45 21.82
C PHE A 127 0.84 5.57 22.03
N GLU A 128 0.12 5.93 20.97
CA GLU A 128 -1.05 6.82 21.05
C GLU A 128 -2.28 6.16 20.42
N ASN A 129 -3.47 6.46 20.95
CA ASN A 129 -4.74 5.91 20.43
C ASN A 129 -4.89 6.11 18.91
N LYS A 130 -4.41 7.25 18.39
CA LYS A 130 -4.37 7.55 16.95
C LYS A 130 -3.44 6.60 16.20
N SER A 131 -2.24 6.32 16.72
CA SER A 131 -1.27 5.39 16.15
C SER A 131 -1.79 3.95 16.12
N ALA A 132 -2.46 3.49 17.19
CA ALA A 132 -3.07 2.16 17.21
C ALA A 132 -4.20 2.02 16.17
N ARG A 133 -5.06 3.05 16.03
CA ARG A 133 -6.11 3.07 15.01
C ARG A 133 -5.53 3.04 13.60
N ARG A 134 -4.48 3.81 13.32
CA ARG A 134 -3.78 3.81 12.03
C ARG A 134 -3.09 2.48 11.75
N LEU A 135 -2.48 1.85 12.77
CA LEU A 135 -1.87 0.54 12.60
C LEU A 135 -2.90 -0.55 12.27
N ARG A 136 -4.07 -0.53 12.91
CA ARG A 136 -5.20 -1.40 12.53
C ARG A 136 -5.62 -1.16 11.09
N LEU A 137 -5.70 0.10 10.68
CA LEU A 137 -6.07 0.47 9.31
C LEU A 137 -5.05 -0.06 8.29
N ILE A 138 -3.74 0.04 8.58
CA ILE A 138 -2.69 -0.56 7.75
C ILE A 138 -2.89 -2.08 7.65
N GLY A 139 -3.13 -2.76 8.77
CA GLY A 139 -3.36 -4.20 8.78
C GLY A 139 -4.60 -4.63 7.97
N VAL A 140 -5.71 -3.90 8.08
CA VAL A 140 -6.91 -4.10 7.27
C VAL A 140 -6.62 -3.86 5.79
N VAL A 141 -5.91 -2.78 5.45
CA VAL A 141 -5.57 -2.49 4.05
C VAL A 141 -4.67 -3.58 3.47
N CYS A 142 -3.67 -4.07 4.19
CA CYS A 142 -2.85 -5.21 3.75
C CYS A 142 -3.68 -6.47 3.49
N LEU A 143 -4.65 -6.78 4.36
CA LEU A 143 -5.57 -7.89 4.13
C LEU A 143 -6.43 -7.69 2.88
N LEU A 144 -6.95 -6.47 2.68
CA LEU A 144 -7.73 -6.15 1.48
C LEU A 144 -6.86 -6.25 0.22
N THR A 145 -5.62 -5.79 0.25
CA THR A 145 -4.67 -5.96 -0.87
C THR A 145 -4.42 -7.44 -1.17
N ALA A 146 -4.40 -8.30 -0.16
CA ALA A 146 -4.18 -9.74 -0.35
C ALA A 146 -5.42 -10.47 -0.88
N ILE A 147 -6.64 -10.03 -0.54
CA ILE A 147 -7.90 -10.75 -0.81
C ILE A 147 -8.63 -10.18 -2.02
N VAL A 148 -8.75 -8.86 -2.12
CA VAL A 148 -9.63 -8.21 -3.11
C VAL A 148 -9.16 -8.45 -4.55
N PRO A 149 -7.87 -8.26 -4.92
CA PRO A 149 -7.43 -8.49 -6.29
C PRO A 149 -7.64 -9.95 -6.76
N PRO A 150 -7.28 -10.98 -5.98
CA PRO A 150 -7.57 -12.37 -6.36
C PRO A 150 -9.05 -12.70 -6.48
N VAL A 151 -9.90 -12.17 -5.58
CA VAL A 151 -11.36 -12.38 -5.65
C VAL A 151 -11.93 -11.74 -6.91
N VAL A 152 -11.49 -10.52 -7.27
CA VAL A 152 -11.92 -9.84 -8.49
C VAL A 152 -11.48 -10.60 -9.73
N GLY A 153 -10.22 -11.07 -9.78
CA GLY A 153 -9.74 -11.90 -10.89
C GLY A 153 -10.50 -13.22 -11.03
N GLY A 154 -10.76 -13.92 -9.92
CA GLY A 154 -11.46 -15.21 -9.92
C GLY A 154 -12.94 -15.10 -10.28
N LEU A 155 -13.63 -14.07 -9.78
CA LEU A 155 -15.01 -13.79 -10.14
C LEU A 155 -15.12 -13.52 -11.65
N TYR A 156 -14.17 -12.78 -12.20
CA TYR A 156 -14.15 -12.47 -13.62
C TYR A 156 -14.00 -13.73 -14.49
N ILE A 157 -13.04 -14.61 -14.19
CA ILE A 157 -12.83 -15.85 -14.97
C ILE A 157 -14.11 -16.71 -14.95
N THR A 158 -14.70 -16.84 -13.77
CA THR A 158 -15.92 -17.64 -13.57
C THR A 158 -17.08 -17.09 -14.40
N LEU A 159 -17.24 -15.76 -14.45
CA LEU A 159 -18.33 -15.10 -15.18
C LEU A 159 -18.14 -15.14 -16.71
N LYS A 160 -16.91 -14.95 -17.22
CA LYS A 160 -16.67 -14.84 -18.67
C LYS A 160 -16.43 -16.19 -19.35
N TYR A 161 -15.72 -17.12 -18.70
CA TYR A 161 -15.34 -18.39 -19.33
C TYR A 161 -16.19 -19.57 -18.87
N GLY A 162 -16.97 -19.44 -17.78
CA GLY A 162 -17.84 -20.50 -17.28
C GLY A 162 -17.12 -21.80 -16.89
N GLN A 163 -15.78 -21.78 -16.87
CA GLN A 163 -14.91 -22.92 -16.64
C GLN A 163 -13.83 -22.55 -15.64
N PHE A 164 -13.60 -23.43 -14.66
CA PHE A 164 -12.48 -23.35 -13.74
C PHE A 164 -11.24 -23.93 -14.44
N ASP A 165 -10.52 -23.11 -15.19
CA ASP A 165 -9.19 -23.47 -15.70
C ASP A 165 -8.11 -22.89 -14.77
N LEU A 166 -7.35 -23.79 -14.14
CA LEU A 166 -6.27 -23.45 -13.21
C LEU A 166 -5.17 -22.60 -13.88
N GLY A 167 -4.95 -22.79 -15.19
CA GLY A 167 -4.00 -22.01 -15.97
C GLY A 167 -4.42 -20.55 -16.14
N LEU A 168 -5.68 -20.32 -16.52
CA LEU A 168 -6.26 -18.96 -16.58
C LEU A 168 -6.29 -18.29 -15.20
N LEU A 169 -6.64 -19.05 -14.16
CA LEU A 169 -6.68 -18.54 -12.77
C LEU A 169 -5.32 -18.06 -12.26
N MET A 170 -4.20 -18.67 -12.72
CA MET A 170 -2.86 -18.17 -12.40
C MET A 170 -2.47 -16.95 -13.23
N VAL A 171 -2.79 -16.94 -14.53
CA VAL A 171 -2.40 -15.87 -15.46
C VAL A 171 -3.12 -14.56 -15.14
N GLU A 172 -4.42 -14.62 -14.80
CA GLU A 172 -5.18 -13.40 -14.48
C GLU A 172 -5.24 -13.06 -12.98
N GLY A 173 -4.39 -13.71 -12.17
CA GLY A 173 -4.18 -13.32 -10.76
C GLY A 173 -5.29 -13.76 -9.80
N ALA A 174 -6.17 -14.69 -10.19
CA ALA A 174 -7.18 -15.26 -9.31
C ALA A 174 -6.59 -16.19 -8.23
N ILE A 175 -5.45 -16.82 -8.51
CA ILE A 175 -4.66 -17.52 -7.49
C ILE A 175 -3.73 -16.50 -6.83
N PRO A 176 -3.77 -16.34 -5.49
CA PRO A 176 -2.91 -15.40 -4.79
C PRO A 176 -1.45 -15.77 -5.06
N ARG A 177 -0.73 -14.87 -5.73
CA ARG A 177 0.72 -14.97 -5.89
C ARG A 177 1.37 -15.08 -4.50
N ALA A 178 2.54 -15.71 -4.40
CA ALA A 178 3.26 -15.85 -3.13
C ALA A 178 3.45 -14.51 -2.40
N GLN A 179 3.56 -13.42 -3.16
CA GLN A 179 3.63 -12.04 -2.66
C GLN A 179 2.32 -11.61 -1.95
N ASN A 180 1.15 -11.93 -2.49
CA ASN A 180 -0.15 -11.58 -1.91
C ASN A 180 -0.41 -12.36 -0.62
N LEU A 181 0.05 -13.61 -0.56
CA LEU A 181 0.00 -14.42 0.65
C LEU A 181 0.92 -13.84 1.75
N ALA A 182 2.13 -13.42 1.39
CA ALA A 182 3.05 -12.76 2.32
C ALA A 182 2.49 -11.43 2.86
N ILE A 183 1.86 -10.61 2.00
CA ILE A 183 1.19 -9.36 2.40
C ILE A 183 -0.01 -9.66 3.32
N GLY A 184 -0.77 -10.72 3.04
CA GLY A 184 -1.87 -11.17 3.90
C GLY A 184 -1.39 -11.58 5.29
N VAL A 185 -0.34 -12.40 5.37
CA VAL A 185 0.29 -12.80 6.64
C VAL A 185 0.82 -11.57 7.41
N LEU A 186 1.47 -10.64 6.71
CA LEU A 186 1.91 -9.39 7.31
C LEU A 186 0.73 -8.58 7.88
N GLY A 187 -0.38 -8.49 7.15
CA GLY A 187 -1.61 -7.84 7.61
C GLY A 187 -2.17 -8.46 8.90
N ILE A 188 -2.20 -9.80 8.98
CA ILE A 188 -2.62 -10.54 10.17
C ILE A 188 -1.69 -10.24 11.35
N LEU A 189 -0.38 -10.28 11.13
CA LEU A 189 0.61 -9.97 12.17
C LEU A 189 0.42 -8.54 12.69
N ILE A 190 0.29 -7.55 11.80
CA ILE A 190 0.05 -6.15 12.17
C ILE A 190 -1.23 -6.01 13.01
N LEU A 191 -2.31 -6.69 12.64
CA LEU A 191 -3.55 -6.69 13.40
C LEU A 191 -3.41 -7.36 14.77
N ALA A 192 -2.63 -8.43 14.87
CA ALA A 192 -2.31 -9.10 16.13
C ALA A 192 -1.42 -8.23 17.04
N PHE A 193 -0.55 -7.38 16.48
CA PHE A 193 0.27 -6.44 17.24
C PHE A 193 -0.50 -5.18 17.68
N ALA A 194 -1.56 -4.78 16.98
CA ALA A 194 -2.37 -3.63 17.36
C ALA A 194 -2.90 -3.65 18.82
N PRO A 195 -3.43 -4.76 19.38
CA PRO A 195 -3.81 -4.82 20.79
C PRO A 195 -2.60 -4.74 21.74
N ILE A 196 -1.42 -5.22 21.33
CA ILE A 196 -0.19 -5.10 22.14
C ILE A 196 0.22 -3.64 22.26
N ILE A 197 0.13 -2.87 21.17
CA ILE A 197 0.36 -1.42 21.20
C ILE A 197 -0.68 -0.71 22.06
N ALA A 198 -1.96 -1.11 21.99
CA ALA A 198 -3.00 -0.55 22.86
C ALA A 198 -2.72 -0.85 24.34
N TYR A 199 -2.20 -2.02 24.67
CA TYR A 199 -1.78 -2.35 26.04
C TYR A 199 -0.56 -1.52 26.48
N GLY A 200 0.42 -1.31 25.59
CA GLY A 200 1.55 -0.41 25.83
C GLY A 200 1.14 1.03 26.11
N GLN A 201 0.03 1.51 25.55
CA GLN A 201 -0.54 2.82 25.87
C GLN A 201 -1.00 2.92 27.32
N ILE A 202 -1.65 1.86 27.81
CA ILE A 202 -2.17 1.82 29.18
C ILE A 202 -0.99 1.89 30.16
N LEU A 203 0.08 1.12 29.90
CA LEU A 203 1.31 1.17 30.70
C LEU A 203 1.95 2.56 30.66
N GLN A 204 2.06 3.16 29.47
CA GLN A 204 2.66 4.49 29.33
C GLN A 204 1.83 5.59 30.01
N GLN A 205 0.50 5.47 30.01
CA GLN A 205 -0.38 6.37 30.75
C GLN A 205 -0.24 6.19 32.26
N GLN A 206 -0.11 4.95 32.74
CA GLN A 206 0.09 4.68 34.16
C GLN A 206 1.39 5.31 34.68
N ASP A 207 2.50 5.13 33.95
CA ASP A 207 3.77 5.77 34.29
C ASP A 207 3.70 7.30 34.26
N ASP A 208 3.08 7.90 33.23
CA ASP A 208 2.91 9.35 33.13
C ASP A 208 1.98 9.93 34.22
N THR A 209 1.10 9.13 34.84
CA THR A 209 0.22 9.57 35.95
C THR A 209 0.82 9.38 37.34
N LEU A 210 1.84 8.51 37.47
CA LEU A 210 2.50 8.20 38.74
C LEU A 210 3.76 9.05 39.00
N LEU A 211 4.27 9.71 37.95
CA LEU A 211 5.35 10.71 37.99
C LEU A 211 4.80 12.13 38.10
#